data_AF-A0A410P779-F1
#
_entry.id   AF-A0A410P779-F1
#
_cell.length_a   1.000
_cell.length_b   1.000
_cell.length_c   1.000
_cell.angle_alpha   90.00
_cell.angle_beta   90.00
_cell.angle_gamma   90.00
#
_symmetry.space_group_name_H-M   'P 1'
#
loop_
_entity.id
_entity.type
_entity.pdbx_description
1 polymer ?
#
loop_
_entity_poly.entity_id
_entity_poly.type
_entity_poly.pdbx_seq_one_letter_code
_entity_poly.pdbx_strand_id
1 'polypeptide(L)'
;MEAIKMTDVCRFKFHEKIGKRNIEKQIARAIETAEYAFGQAKVRLHAAYLATNDKAVIDASSEVGEYIAQIFIGLMTRKVGEDKFSVERIRRSNEL
;
A
#
# COMPACT_ATOMS: atom_id res chain seq x y z
N MET A 1 19.80 10.82 18.13
CA MET A 1 18.38 10.39 18.13
C MET A 1 18.14 9.62 16.85
N GLU A 2 18.22 8.29 16.89
CA GLU A 2 17.65 7.48 15.81
C GLU A 2 16.13 7.57 15.95
N ALA A 3 15.46 8.09 14.93
CA ALA A 3 14.01 8.00 14.87
C ALA A 3 13.65 6.51 14.73
N ILE A 4 13.11 5.91 15.79
CA ILE A 4 12.46 4.60 15.72
C ILE A 4 11.29 4.77 14.76
N LYS A 5 11.48 4.37 13.50
CA LYS A 5 10.40 4.39 12.52
C LYS A 5 9.43 3.28 12.92
N MET A 6 8.33 3.65 13.56
CA MET A 6 7.16 2.78 13.72
C MET A 6 6.65 2.47 12.31
N THR A 7 7.13 1.37 11.71
CA THR A 7 6.60 0.90 10.44
C THR A 7 5.24 0.28 10.70
N ASP A 8 4.18 1.01 10.38
CA ASP A 8 2.84 0.47 10.15
C ASP A 8 2.69 0.31 8.64
N VAL A 9 2.63 -0.93 8.16
CA VAL A 9 2.59 -1.22 6.73
C VAL A 9 1.48 -2.21 6.41
N CYS A 10 0.86 -2.04 5.26
CA CYS A 10 -0.04 -3.04 4.67
C CYS A 10 0.76 -3.92 3.71
N ARG A 11 0.91 -5.20 4.05
CA ARG A 11 1.56 -6.20 3.23
C ARG A 11 0.52 -6.97 2.41
N PHE A 12 0.71 -6.99 1.11
CA PHE A 12 -0.11 -7.71 0.14
C PHE A 12 0.66 -8.90 -0.41
N LYS A 13 0.03 -10.06 -0.43
CA LYS A 13 0.59 -11.28 -1.06
C LYS A 13 -0.43 -11.85 -2.04
N PHE A 14 -0.06 -11.90 -3.31
CA PHE A 14 -0.87 -12.44 -4.40
C PHE A 14 -0.60 -13.94 -4.57
N HIS A 15 -1.64 -14.72 -4.88
CA HIS A 15 -1.52 -16.17 -5.08
C HIS A 15 -0.79 -16.51 -6.39
N GLU A 16 -0.86 -15.62 -7.37
CA GLU A 16 -0.18 -15.74 -8.67
C GLU A 16 0.74 -14.54 -8.94
N LYS A 17 1.68 -14.71 -9.86
CA LYS A 17 2.56 -13.63 -10.32
C LYS A 17 1.78 -12.67 -11.22
N ILE A 18 1.14 -11.67 -10.61
CA ILE A 18 0.45 -10.58 -11.31
C ILE A 18 1.44 -9.74 -12.12
N GLY A 19 2.71 -9.73 -11.72
CA GLY A 19 3.78 -8.98 -12.35
C GLY A 19 3.93 -7.59 -11.76
N LYS A 20 5.17 -7.19 -11.46
CA LYS A 20 5.48 -5.94 -10.76
C LYS A 20 4.83 -4.72 -11.42
N ARG A 21 4.92 -4.61 -12.75
CA ARG A 21 4.35 -3.49 -13.51
C ARG A 21 2.82 -3.37 -13.35
N ASN A 22 2.11 -4.50 -13.25
CA ASN A 22 0.65 -4.48 -13.09
C ASN A 22 0.24 -4.05 -11.69
N ILE A 23 1.00 -4.49 -10.67
CA ILE A 23 0.84 -4.05 -9.27
C ILE A 23 1.12 -2.55 -9.17
N GLU A 24 2.26 -2.08 -9.67
CA GLU A 24 2.65 -0.67 -9.66
C GLU A 24 1.62 0.20 -10.39
N LYS A 25 1.04 -0.28 -11.50
CA LYS A 25 -0.04 0.43 -12.21
C LYS A 25 -1.28 0.63 -11.34
N GLN A 26 -1.64 -0.34 -10.49
CA GLN A 26 -2.78 -0.17 -9.57
C GLN A 26 -2.42 0.71 -8.37
N ILE A 27 -1.19 0.63 -7.85
CA ILE A 27 -0.72 1.54 -6.80
C ILE A 27 -0.70 2.99 -7.31
N ALA A 28 -0.22 3.23 -8.53
CA ALA A 28 -0.24 4.56 -9.15
C ALA A 28 -1.66 5.14 -9.22
N ARG A 29 -2.66 4.34 -9.59
CA ARG A 29 -4.08 4.75 -9.56
C ARG A 29 -4.58 5.08 -8.16
N ALA A 30 -4.15 4.31 -7.15
CA ALA A 30 -4.51 4.59 -5.76
C ALA A 30 -3.88 5.91 -5.27
N ILE A 31 -2.63 6.19 -5.68
CA ILE A 31 -1.93 7.45 -5.41
C ILE A 31 -2.66 8.62 -6.10
N GLU A 32 -2.96 8.52 -7.40
CA GLU A 32 -3.75 9.53 -8.13
C GLU A 32 -5.09 9.81 -7.45
N THR A 33 -5.76 8.76 -6.95
CA THR A 33 -7.02 8.92 -6.21
C THR A 33 -6.81 9.69 -4.90
N ALA A 34 -5.74 9.39 -4.17
CA ALA A 34 -5.39 10.09 -2.93
C ALA A 34 -5.04 11.57 -3.19
N GLU A 35 -4.49 11.91 -4.35
CA GLU A 35 -4.18 13.31 -4.70
C GLU A 35 -5.44 14.19 -4.76
N TYR A 36 -6.58 13.65 -5.21
CA TYR A 36 -7.86 14.36 -5.17
C TYR A 36 -8.38 14.61 -3.74
N ALA A 37 -8.04 13.73 -2.79
CA ALA A 37 -8.50 13.83 -1.41
C ALA A 37 -7.59 14.69 -0.53
N PHE A 38 -6.27 14.60 -0.71
CA PHE A 38 -5.26 15.18 0.20
C PHE A 38 -4.37 16.24 -0.45
N GLY A 39 -4.45 16.40 -1.77
CA GLY A 39 -3.56 17.27 -2.55
C GLY A 39 -2.20 16.63 -2.85
N GLN A 40 -1.66 16.93 -4.03
CA GLN A 40 -0.44 16.29 -4.57
C GLN A 40 0.79 16.43 -3.65
N ALA A 41 0.99 17.60 -3.06
CA ALA A 41 2.15 17.86 -2.21
C ALA A 41 2.16 16.95 -0.98
N LYS A 42 1.01 16.80 -0.30
CA LYS A 42 0.87 15.93 0.87
C LYS A 42 1.04 14.46 0.48
N VAL A 43 0.44 14.05 -0.63
CA VAL A 43 0.57 12.66 -1.11
C VAL A 43 2.01 12.31 -1.41
N ARG A 44 2.77 13.18 -2.08
CA ARG A 44 4.19 12.93 -2.39
C ARG A 44 5.08 12.74 -1.16
N LEU A 45 4.77 13.39 -0.04
CA LEU A 45 5.54 13.25 1.20
C LEU A 45 5.25 11.95 1.95
N HIS A 46 4.06 11.38 1.76
CA HIS A 46 3.57 10.26 2.56
C HIS A 46 3.38 8.96 1.77
N ALA A 47 3.27 9.01 0.44
CA ALA A 47 3.12 7.83 -0.40
C ALA A 47 4.47 7.09 -0.49
N ALA A 48 4.57 5.94 0.15
CA ALA A 48 5.71 5.05 0.05
C ALA A 48 5.25 3.60 -0.13
N TYR A 49 5.88 2.89 -1.07
CA TYR A 49 5.55 1.50 -1.34
C TYR A 49 6.74 0.72 -1.90
N LEU A 50 6.66 -0.61 -1.84
CA LEU A 50 7.53 -1.54 -2.54
C LEU A 50 6.68 -2.58 -3.27
N ALA A 51 7.11 -2.99 -4.47
CA ALA A 51 6.40 -3.98 -5.26
C ALA A 51 7.37 -5.00 -5.90
N THR A 52 6.93 -6.26 -5.94
CA THR A 52 7.57 -7.38 -6.63
C THR A 52 6.53 -8.02 -7.57
N ASN A 53 6.81 -9.19 -8.13
CA ASN A 53 5.88 -9.85 -9.06
C ASN A 53 4.63 -10.44 -8.40
N ASP A 54 4.67 -10.69 -7.09
CA ASP A 54 3.65 -11.39 -6.31
C ASP A 54 3.40 -10.74 -4.93
N LYS A 55 4.07 -9.62 -4.60
CA LYS A 55 3.91 -8.92 -3.32
C LYS A 55 3.94 -7.42 -3.49
N ALA A 56 3.22 -6.72 -2.63
CA ALA A 56 3.35 -5.29 -2.43
C ALA A 56 3.38 -4.96 -0.94
N VAL A 57 4.03 -3.86 -0.59
CA VAL A 57 3.99 -3.26 0.74
C VAL A 57 3.69 -1.79 0.57
N ILE A 58 2.68 -1.29 1.28
CA ILE A 58 2.31 0.13 1.29
C ILE A 58 2.54 0.63 2.71
N ASP A 59 3.29 1.73 2.86
CA ASP A 59 3.42 2.43 4.13
C ASP A 59 2.06 2.99 4.55
N ALA A 60 1.56 2.56 5.69
CA ALA A 60 0.27 2.94 6.26
C ALA A 60 0.43 3.65 7.61
N SER A 61 1.61 4.24 7.85
CA SER A 61 1.92 5.06 9.05
C SER A 61 1.28 6.45 9.04
N SER A 62 0.55 6.80 7.97
CA SER A 62 -0.16 8.07 7.81
C SER A 62 -1.56 7.84 7.24
N GLU A 63 -2.47 8.80 7.42
CA GLU A 63 -3.81 8.77 6.81
C GLU A 63 -3.76 8.65 5.27
N VAL A 64 -2.74 9.25 4.63
CA VAL A 64 -2.52 9.15 3.19
C VAL A 64 -2.17 7.71 2.80
N GLY A 65 -1.23 7.10 3.52
CA GLY A 65 -0.81 5.73 3.30
C GLY A 65 -1.93 4.72 3.52
N GLU A 66 -2.70 4.91 4.61
CA GLU A 66 -3.88 4.10 4.91
C GLU A 66 -4.96 4.22 3.83
N TYR A 67 -5.22 5.44 3.35
CA TYR A 67 -6.16 5.66 2.25
C TYR A 67 -5.70 5.00 0.95
N ILE A 68 -4.42 5.13 0.59
CA ILE A 68 -3.84 4.46 -0.59
C ILE A 68 -4.01 2.94 -0.47
N ALA A 69 -3.74 2.36 0.70
CA ALA A 69 -3.89 0.92 0.93
C ALA A 69 -5.36 0.47 0.73
N GLN A 70 -6.33 1.23 1.25
CA GLN A 70 -7.76 0.94 1.09
C GLN A 70 -8.21 0.99 -0.38
N ILE A 71 -7.81 2.04 -1.12
CA ILE A 71 -8.12 2.14 -2.56
C ILE A 71 -7.46 1.00 -3.32
N PHE A 72 -6.22 0.65 -2.99
CA PHE A 72 -5.50 -0.45 -3.63
C PHE A 72 -6.19 -1.80 -3.37
N ILE A 73 -6.68 -2.08 -2.16
CA ILE A 73 -7.52 -3.26 -1.87
C ILE A 73 -8.71 -3.29 -2.83
N GLY A 74 -9.49 -2.20 -2.91
CA GLY A 74 -10.68 -2.15 -3.78
C GLY A 74 -10.35 -2.32 -5.28
N LEU A 75 -9.23 -1.75 -5.75
CA LEU A 75 -8.76 -1.92 -7.13
C LEU A 75 -8.35 -3.37 -7.40
N MET A 76 -7.62 -4.00 -6.48
CA MET A 76 -7.16 -5.38 -6.64
C MET A 76 -8.30 -6.39 -6.52
N THR A 77 -9.22 -6.23 -5.57
CA THR A 77 -10.42 -7.06 -5.44
C THR A 77 -11.22 -7.07 -6.75
N ARG A 78 -11.42 -5.91 -7.40
CA ARG A 78 -12.08 -5.84 -8.71
C ARG A 78 -11.27 -6.44 -9.86
N LYS A 79 -9.94 -6.35 -9.79
CA LYS A 79 -9.05 -6.77 -10.88
C LYS A 79 -8.77 -8.27 -10.89
N VAL A 80 -8.56 -8.87 -9.72
CA VAL A 80 -8.12 -10.26 -9.60
C VAL A 80 -9.08 -11.13 -8.80
N GLY A 81 -10.01 -10.56 -8.02
CA GLY A 81 -10.86 -11.29 -7.09
C GLY A 81 -10.35 -11.21 -5.65
N GLU A 82 -11.27 -11.22 -4.69
CA GLU A 82 -10.98 -11.09 -3.26
C GLU A 82 -10.16 -12.26 -2.71
N ASP A 83 -10.41 -13.47 -3.23
CA ASP A 83 -9.75 -14.72 -2.81
C ASP A 83 -8.36 -14.92 -3.44
N LYS A 84 -7.90 -14.01 -4.31
CA LYS A 84 -6.62 -14.14 -5.04
C LYS A 84 -5.45 -13.45 -4.37
N PHE A 85 -5.68 -12.75 -3.27
CA PHE A 85 -4.62 -12.15 -2.48
C PHE A 85 -5.00 -12.06 -1.01
N SER A 86 -3.99 -11.93 -0.16
CA SER A 86 -4.15 -11.63 1.26
C SER A 86 -3.56 -10.26 1.56
N VAL A 87 -4.15 -9.57 2.53
CA VAL A 87 -3.63 -8.33 3.08
C VAL A 87 -3.45 -8.49 4.59
N GLU A 88 -2.30 -8.06 5.08
CA GLU A 88 -1.96 -8.08 6.50
C GLU A 88 -1.41 -6.72 6.90
N ARG A 89 -1.96 -6.14 7.96
CA ARG A 89 -1.41 -4.93 8.56
C ARG A 89 -0.34 -5.32 9.58
N ILE A 90 0.90 -4.96 9.30
CA ILE A 90 2.04 -5.21 10.17
C ILE A 90 2.32 -3.94 10.93
N ARG A 91 2.13 -3.98 12.24
CA ARG A 91 2.56 -2.94 13.16
C ARG A 91 3.84 -3.42 13.84
N ARG A 92 4.93 -2.67 13.72
CA ARG A 92 6.09 -2.93 14.57
C ARG A 92 5.69 -2.62 16.01
N SER A 93 5.60 -3.63 16.87
CA SER A 93 5.40 -3.45 18.30
C SER A 93 6.59 -2.70 18.89
N ASN A 94 6.32 -1.63 19.64
CA ASN A 94 7.22 -1.21 20.71
C ASN A 94 7.01 -2.22 21.84
N GLU A 95 7.72 -3.34 21.82
CA GLU A 95 7.95 -4.07 23.07
C GLU A 95 9.08 -3.33 23.79
N LEU A 96 8.68 -2.56 24.81
CA LEU A 96 9.50 -2.20 25.96
C LEU A 96 9.05 -3.08 27.13
#